data_AF-A0A848T1Y8-F1
#
_entry.id   AF-A0A848T1Y8-F1
#
_cell.length_a   1.000
_cell.length_b   1.000
_cell.length_c   1.000
_cell.angle_alpha   90.00
_cell.angle_beta   90.00
_cell.angle_gamma   90.00
#
_symmetry.space_group_name_H-M   'P 1'
#
loop_
_entity.id
_entity.type
_entity.pdbx_description
1 polymer ?
#
loop_
_entity_poly.entity_id
_entity_poly.type
_entity_poly.pdbx_seq_one_letter_code
_entity_poly.pdbx_strand_id
1 'polypeptide(L)'
;MTGHRIIRSFFAIAIIGLGLLGITSQGCYYDNVEDLFPGGVCDTTAVSFSADVQPIIDLKCATPGCHVAGGSPGIIMTNYAGIKAKVDDGSFENRALVQKNMPPSGSQDLTNCELDILTAWINAGAPDN
;
A
#
# COMPACT_ATOMS: atom_id res chain seq x y z
N MET A 1 51.23 12.91 -29.87
CA MET A 1 52.05 14.14 -29.96
C MET A 1 52.15 14.43 -31.44
N THR A 2 51.64 15.49 -32.06
CA THR A 2 51.33 16.91 -31.81
C THR A 2 50.29 17.29 -32.89
N GLY A 3 49.43 18.31 -32.89
CA GLY A 3 49.20 19.50 -32.09
C GLY A 3 48.37 20.47 -32.96
N HIS A 4 47.43 21.16 -32.31
CA HIS A 4 46.78 22.43 -32.68
C HIS A 4 45.78 22.54 -33.84
N ARG A 5 44.60 23.10 -33.51
CA ARG A 5 43.81 24.14 -34.22
C ARG A 5 42.48 24.34 -33.45
N ILE A 6 41.93 25.49 -33.08
CA ILE A 6 42.28 26.92 -33.04
C ILE A 6 41.40 27.52 -31.92
N ILE A 7 41.97 28.36 -31.06
CA ILE A 7 41.23 29.25 -30.15
C ILE A 7 40.52 30.32 -30.97
N ARG A 8 39.20 30.46 -30.81
CA ARG A 8 38.47 31.72 -31.00
C ARG A 8 37.61 31.93 -29.75
N SER A 9 38.22 32.38 -28.67
CA SER A 9 38.29 33.80 -28.30
C SER A 9 36.92 34.49 -28.29
N PHE A 10 36.48 34.74 -27.06
CA PHE A 10 35.66 35.86 -26.62
C PHE A 10 34.22 35.88 -27.12
N PHE A 11 33.27 35.60 -26.23
CA PHE A 11 32.45 36.68 -25.69
C PHE A 11 32.03 36.31 -24.26
N ALA A 12 32.41 37.19 -23.34
CA ALA A 12 31.92 37.22 -21.99
C ALA A 12 30.40 37.41 -22.00
N ILE A 13 29.66 36.60 -21.23
CA ILE A 13 28.35 36.99 -20.74
C ILE A 13 28.40 36.93 -19.22
N ALA A 14 28.08 38.09 -18.66
CA ALA A 14 28.19 38.46 -17.27
C ALA A 14 27.14 37.80 -16.39
N ILE A 15 27.53 37.70 -15.12
CA ILE A 15 26.81 37.31 -13.91
C ILE A 15 25.37 37.87 -13.86
N ILE A 16 24.36 37.01 -13.72
CA ILE A 16 23.15 37.30 -12.93
C ILE A 16 22.59 35.98 -12.38
N GLY A 17 22.35 35.90 -11.07
CA GLY A 17 21.28 35.06 -10.54
C GLY A 17 21.70 33.95 -9.58
N LEU A 18 21.66 34.32 -8.30
CA LEU A 18 21.38 33.47 -7.15
C LEU A 18 20.53 32.23 -7.49
N GLY A 19 21.06 31.05 -7.19
CA GLY A 19 20.33 29.79 -7.30
C GLY A 19 21.13 28.66 -6.69
N LEU A 20 21.09 28.58 -5.36
CA LEU A 20 21.44 27.37 -4.63
C LEU A 20 20.76 26.18 -5.33
N LEU A 21 21.56 25.33 -5.98
CA LEU A 21 21.10 24.05 -6.51
C LEU A 21 20.92 23.11 -5.32
N GLY A 22 19.92 23.40 -4.50
CA GLY A 22 19.41 22.53 -3.46
C GLY A 22 18.71 21.37 -4.14
N ILE A 23 19.42 20.25 -4.28
CA ILE A 23 18.79 18.94 -4.50
C ILE A 23 18.09 18.62 -3.18
N THR A 24 16.92 19.20 -2.95
CA THR A 24 16.04 18.75 -1.88
C THR A 24 15.30 17.54 -2.41
N SER A 25 15.60 16.41 -1.79
CA SER A 25 14.96 15.11 -1.98
C SER A 25 13.48 15.23 -2.33
N GLN A 26 13.11 14.85 -3.55
CA GLN A 26 11.76 14.42 -3.88
C GLN A 26 11.55 13.05 -3.21
N GLY A 27 11.43 13.06 -1.87
CA GLY A 27 10.91 11.94 -1.12
C GLY A 27 9.40 11.96 -1.30
N CYS A 28 8.86 10.98 -2.02
CA CYS A 28 7.44 10.69 -1.90
C CYS A 28 7.26 10.11 -0.49
N TYR A 29 6.92 10.97 0.47
CA TYR A 29 6.43 10.53 1.75
C TYR A 29 5.01 10.01 1.52
N TYR A 30 4.79 8.73 1.76
CA TYR A 30 3.44 8.17 1.81
C TYR A 30 2.85 8.57 3.16
N ASP A 31 2.10 9.67 3.15
CA ASP A 31 1.14 9.94 4.21
C ASP A 31 -0.01 8.94 4.06
N ASN A 32 -0.32 8.18 5.12
CA ASN A 32 -1.58 7.45 5.16
C ASN A 32 -2.68 8.51 5.28
N VAL A 33 -3.60 8.55 4.32
CA VAL A 33 -4.66 9.57 4.30
C VAL A 33 -5.53 9.50 5.57
N GLU A 34 -5.55 8.35 6.23
CA GLU A 34 -6.25 8.10 7.49
C GLU A 34 -5.55 8.73 8.70
N ASP A 35 -4.23 8.95 8.65
CA ASP A 35 -3.50 9.71 9.68
C ASP A 35 -3.79 11.21 9.58
N LEU A 36 -4.08 11.70 8.36
CA LEU A 36 -4.40 13.10 8.08
C LEU A 36 -5.88 13.44 8.35
N PHE A 37 -6.76 12.44 8.30
CA PHE A 37 -8.20 12.60 8.56
C PHE A 37 -8.68 11.54 9.57
N PRO A 38 -8.53 11.78 10.88
CA PRO A 38 -9.04 10.87 11.89
C PRO A 38 -10.58 10.92 11.86
N GLY A 39 -11.20 9.93 11.21
CA GLY A 39 -12.62 9.64 11.39
C GLY A 39 -13.57 10.26 10.36
N GLY A 40 -13.41 9.88 9.09
CA GLY A 40 -14.62 9.47 8.37
C GLY A 40 -15.23 8.30 9.14
N VAL A 41 -16.50 8.40 9.56
CA VAL A 41 -17.16 7.33 10.30
C VAL A 41 -17.07 6.05 9.47
N CYS A 42 -16.36 5.04 9.99
CA CYS A 42 -16.31 3.72 9.36
C CYS A 42 -17.69 3.08 9.49
N ASP A 43 -18.45 3.05 8.40
CA ASP A 43 -19.77 2.43 8.40
C ASP A 43 -19.63 0.91 8.29
N THR A 44 -19.89 0.22 9.39
CA THR A 44 -19.87 -1.24 9.48
C THR A 44 -21.27 -1.84 9.50
N THR A 45 -22.32 -1.05 9.24
CA THR A 45 -23.72 -1.52 9.35
C THR A 45 -24.15 -2.41 8.19
N ALA A 46 -23.53 -2.26 7.01
CA ALA A 46 -23.89 -2.98 5.80
C ALA A 46 -22.65 -3.39 4.99
N VAL A 47 -21.70 -4.08 5.64
CA VAL A 47 -20.47 -4.54 4.99
C VAL A 47 -20.77 -5.59 3.92
N SER A 48 -20.22 -5.38 2.74
CA SER A 48 -20.27 -6.29 1.60
C SER A 48 -18.89 -6.84 1.26
N PHE A 49 -18.86 -8.07 0.76
CA PHE A 49 -17.60 -8.64 0.30
C PHE A 49 -17.06 -7.86 -0.90
N SER A 50 -17.93 -7.61 -1.89
CA SER A 50 -17.52 -7.05 -3.17
C SER A 50 -17.09 -5.58 -3.10
N ALA A 51 -17.76 -4.75 -2.29
CA ALA A 51 -17.47 -3.31 -2.23
C ALA A 51 -16.51 -2.93 -1.11
N ASP A 52 -16.45 -3.68 -0.01
CA ASP A 52 -15.70 -3.26 1.18
C ASP A 52 -14.51 -4.19 1.48
N VAL A 53 -14.71 -5.50 1.42
CA VAL A 53 -13.67 -6.46 1.84
C VAL A 53 -12.66 -6.75 0.74
N GLN A 54 -13.10 -7.10 -0.47
CA GLN A 54 -12.20 -7.46 -1.57
C GLN A 54 -11.21 -6.32 -1.88
N PRO A 55 -11.61 -5.02 -1.90
CA PRO A 55 -10.65 -3.93 -2.10
C PRO A 55 -9.56 -3.87 -1.02
N ILE A 56 -9.89 -4.12 0.25
CA ILE A 56 -8.90 -4.19 1.34
C ILE A 56 -7.94 -5.36 1.09
N ILE A 57 -8.46 -6.53 0.73
CA ILE A 57 -7.65 -7.70 0.45
C ILE A 57 -6.71 -7.46 -0.73
N ASP A 58 -7.19 -6.86 -1.82
CA ASP A 58 -6.39 -6.56 -3.01
C ASP A 58 -5.27 -5.56 -2.70
N LEU A 59 -5.54 -4.57 -1.85
CA LEU A 59 -4.57 -3.55 -1.48
C LEU A 59 -3.54 -4.01 -0.46
N LYS A 60 -3.94 -4.84 0.52
CA LYS A 60 -3.14 -5.14 1.71
C LYS A 60 -2.57 -6.56 1.72
N CYS A 61 -3.20 -7.50 1.02
CA CYS A 61 -2.89 -8.93 1.14
C CYS A 61 -2.52 -9.55 -0.21
N ALA A 62 -3.41 -9.46 -1.19
CA ALA A 62 -3.26 -10.01 -2.54
C ALA A 62 -2.42 -9.09 -3.44
N THR A 63 -1.30 -8.61 -2.89
CA THR A 63 -0.34 -7.77 -3.58
C THR A 63 0.70 -8.62 -4.32
N PRO A 64 1.39 -8.06 -5.34
CA PRO A 64 2.41 -8.77 -6.09
C PRO A 64 3.48 -9.39 -5.17
N GLY A 65 3.64 -10.71 -5.23
CA GLY A 65 4.63 -11.46 -4.45
C GLY A 65 4.15 -11.96 -3.08
N CYS A 66 2.95 -11.58 -2.62
CA CYS A 66 2.39 -12.04 -1.34
C CYS A 66 1.24 -13.05 -1.54
N HIS A 67 -0.03 -12.64 -1.40
CA HIS A 67 -1.16 -13.57 -1.46
C HIS A 67 -1.78 -13.72 -2.86
N VAL A 68 -0.91 -13.86 -3.85
CA VAL A 68 -1.27 -14.07 -5.27
C VAL A 68 -0.67 -15.38 -5.78
N ALA A 69 -1.07 -15.82 -6.97
CA ALA A 69 -0.47 -16.98 -7.61
C ALA A 69 1.05 -16.77 -7.78
N GLY A 70 1.85 -17.71 -7.23
CA GLY A 70 3.31 -17.62 -7.22
C GLY A 70 3.91 -16.70 -6.15
N GLY A 71 3.10 -16.04 -5.33
CA GLY A 71 3.54 -15.25 -4.18
C GLY A 71 3.83 -16.09 -2.94
N SER A 72 4.57 -15.52 -1.99
CA SER A 72 4.82 -16.11 -0.67
C SER A 72 3.70 -15.74 0.29
N PRO A 73 3.13 -16.68 1.06
CA PRO A 73 3.63 -18.02 1.36
C PRO A 73 2.99 -19.15 0.51
N GLY A 74 2.50 -18.86 -0.70
CA GLY A 74 1.77 -19.83 -1.52
C GLY A 74 0.27 -19.93 -1.19
N ILE A 75 -0.26 -18.97 -0.42
CA ILE A 75 -1.69 -18.83 -0.13
C ILE A 75 -2.27 -17.78 -1.08
N ILE A 76 -3.30 -18.14 -1.84
CA ILE A 76 -3.93 -17.26 -2.82
C ILE A 76 -5.22 -16.67 -2.23
N MET A 77 -5.31 -15.35 -2.17
CA MET A 77 -6.46 -14.60 -1.64
C MET A 77 -7.07 -13.64 -2.69
N THR A 78 -6.99 -13.99 -3.97
CA THR A 78 -7.45 -13.13 -5.07
C THR A 78 -8.94 -13.27 -5.40
N ASN A 79 -9.69 -14.05 -4.61
CA ASN A 79 -11.12 -14.23 -4.77
C ASN A 79 -11.78 -14.67 -3.45
N TYR A 80 -13.11 -14.59 -3.40
CA TYR A 80 -13.92 -14.97 -2.25
C TYR A 80 -13.56 -16.36 -1.72
N ALA A 81 -13.52 -17.38 -2.58
CA ALA A 81 -13.28 -18.76 -2.14
C ALA A 81 -11.93 -18.94 -1.42
N GLY A 82 -10.87 -18.32 -1.93
CA GLY A 82 -9.54 -18.35 -1.32
C GLY A 82 -9.48 -17.62 0.02
N ILE A 83 -10.14 -16.47 0.11
CA ILE A 83 -10.24 -15.67 1.34
C ILE A 83 -11.08 -16.41 2.38
N LYS A 84 -12.27 -16.87 2.00
CA LYS A 84 -13.23 -17.57 2.85
C LYS A 84 -12.63 -18.84 3.44
N ALA A 85 -11.83 -19.59 2.68
CA ALA A 85 -11.11 -20.76 3.20
C ALA A 85 -10.17 -20.41 4.37
N LYS A 86 -9.61 -19.19 4.40
CA LYS A 86 -8.72 -18.71 5.48
C LYS A 86 -9.45 -18.08 6.65
N VAL A 87 -10.64 -17.55 6.40
CA VAL A 87 -11.58 -17.20 7.47
C VAL A 87 -12.06 -18.47 8.16
N ASP A 88 -12.47 -19.48 7.41
CA ASP A 88 -13.05 -20.73 7.95
C ASP A 88 -12.04 -21.60 8.71
N ASP A 89 -10.76 -21.58 8.32
CA ASP A 89 -9.69 -22.25 9.07
C ASP A 89 -9.14 -21.39 10.23
N GLY A 90 -9.68 -20.19 10.43
CA GLY A 90 -9.31 -19.24 11.50
C GLY A 90 -7.95 -18.56 11.33
N SER A 91 -7.18 -18.92 10.28
CA SER A 91 -5.84 -18.37 10.09
C SER A 91 -5.85 -16.89 9.68
N PHE A 92 -6.87 -16.44 8.93
CA PHE A 92 -7.02 -15.03 8.58
C PHE A 92 -7.18 -14.17 9.83
N GLU A 93 -8.18 -14.48 10.66
CA GLU A 93 -8.49 -13.72 11.88
C GLU A 93 -7.29 -13.72 12.84
N ASN A 94 -6.67 -14.88 13.07
CA ASN A 94 -5.51 -14.98 13.95
C ASN A 94 -4.35 -14.08 13.49
N ARG A 95 -4.07 -14.00 12.19
CA ARG A 95 -2.91 -13.27 11.67
C ARG A 95 -3.17 -11.77 11.49
N ALA A 96 -4.32 -11.42 10.92
CA ALA A 96 -4.67 -10.03 10.60
C ALA A 96 -5.28 -9.28 11.79
N LEU A 97 -6.13 -9.93 12.59
CA LEU A 97 -6.94 -9.25 13.62
C LEU A 97 -6.38 -9.46 15.04
N VAL A 98 -5.92 -10.67 15.36
CA VAL A 98 -5.42 -11.02 16.71
C VAL A 98 -3.94 -10.68 16.86
N GLN A 99 -3.08 -11.31 16.05
CA GLN A 99 -1.63 -11.11 16.13
C GLN A 99 -1.18 -9.81 15.45
N LYS A 100 -1.98 -9.29 14.51
CA LYS A 100 -1.69 -8.10 13.71
C LYS A 100 -0.27 -8.13 13.11
N ASN A 101 0.15 -9.31 12.65
CA ASN A 101 1.45 -9.54 12.02
C ASN A 101 1.32 -9.81 10.51
N MET A 102 0.12 -9.61 9.98
CA MET A 102 -0.19 -9.52 8.55
C MET A 102 -1.06 -8.28 8.34
N PRO A 103 -0.71 -7.39 7.38
CA PRO A 103 0.48 -7.45 6.52
C PRO A 103 1.82 -7.43 7.28
N PRO A 104 2.92 -7.97 6.72
CA PRO A 104 4.20 -8.03 7.43
C PRO A 104 4.82 -6.63 7.53
N SER A 105 5.62 -6.40 8.58
CA SER A 105 6.29 -5.11 8.80
C SER A 105 7.03 -4.62 7.54
N GLY A 106 6.85 -3.34 7.21
CA GLY A 106 7.36 -2.74 5.98
C GLY A 106 6.40 -2.82 4.78
N SER A 107 5.25 -3.48 4.94
CA SER A 107 4.10 -3.37 4.05
C SER A 107 3.16 -2.26 4.52
N GLN A 108 2.14 -1.95 3.72
CA GLN A 108 1.10 -1.03 4.14
C GLN A 108 0.22 -1.70 5.21
N ASP A 109 0.14 -1.10 6.39
CA ASP A 109 -0.66 -1.62 7.49
C ASP A 109 -2.16 -1.48 7.23
N LEU A 110 -2.95 -2.29 7.93
CA LEU A 110 -4.40 -2.13 8.01
C LEU A 110 -4.72 -0.95 8.93
N THR A 111 -5.59 -0.06 8.47
CA THR A 111 -6.12 1.03 9.28
C THR A 111 -7.17 0.50 10.26
N ASN A 112 -7.53 1.30 11.26
CA ASN A 112 -8.58 0.91 12.21
C ASN A 112 -9.92 0.64 11.51
N CYS A 113 -10.28 1.43 10.49
CA CYS A 113 -11.53 1.20 9.75
C CYS A 113 -11.48 -0.11 8.94
N GLU A 114 -10.35 -0.43 8.31
CA GLU A 114 -10.20 -1.69 7.59
C GLU A 114 -10.28 -2.90 8.54
N LEU A 115 -9.70 -2.79 9.75
CA LEU A 115 -9.85 -3.79 10.79
C LEU A 115 -11.31 -3.95 11.23
N ASP A 116 -12.04 -2.85 11.39
CA ASP A 116 -13.45 -2.86 11.79
C ASP A 116 -14.35 -3.48 10.69
N ILE A 117 -14.12 -3.15 9.42
CA ILE A 117 -14.81 -3.74 8.27
C ILE A 117 -14.58 -5.26 8.22
N LEU A 118 -13.32 -5.69 8.29
CA LEU A 118 -12.96 -7.11 8.25
C LEU A 118 -13.58 -7.87 9.43
N THR A 119 -13.55 -7.27 10.63
CA THR A 119 -14.15 -7.86 11.84
C THR A 119 -15.66 -7.98 11.70
N ALA A 120 -16.35 -6.93 11.24
CA ALA A 120 -17.80 -6.94 11.04
C ALA A 120 -18.23 -7.98 10.01
N TRP A 121 -17.52 -8.08 8.89
CA TRP A 121 -17.79 -9.07 7.86
C TRP A 121 -17.59 -10.51 8.35
N ILE A 122 -16.50 -10.80 9.06
CA ILE A 122 -16.24 -12.13 9.64
C ILE A 122 -17.34 -12.48 10.65
N ASN A 123 -17.70 -11.55 11.54
CA ASN A 123 -18.77 -11.75 12.52
C ASN A 123 -20.15 -11.97 11.88
N ALA A 124 -20.39 -11.43 10.69
CA ALA A 124 -21.59 -11.69 9.90
C ALA A 124 -21.56 -13.05 9.16
N GLY A 125 -20.53 -13.87 9.36
CA GLY A 125 -20.36 -15.18 8.71
C GLY A 125 -19.61 -15.13 7.38
N ALA A 126 -18.95 -14.01 7.08
CA ALA A 126 -18.21 -13.76 5.86
C ALA A 126 -19.04 -14.04 4.58
N PRO A 127 -20.20 -13.39 4.39
CA PRO A 127 -21.06 -13.59 3.21
C PRO A 127 -20.37 -13.11 1.91
N ASP A 128 -20.72 -13.74 0.79
CA ASP A 128 -20.37 -13.29 -0.56
C ASP A 128 -21.52 -12.43 -1.12
N ASN A 129 -21.46 -11.10 -0.90
CA ASN A 129 -22.54 -10.15 -1.17
C ASN A 129 -22.10 -8.86 -1.86
#